data_AF-A0A2G9H3S0-F1
#
_entry.id   AF-A0A2G9H3S0-F1
#
_cell.length_a   1.000
_cell.length_b   1.000
_cell.length_c   1.000
_cell.angle_alpha   90.00
_cell.angle_beta   90.00
_cell.angle_gamma   90.00
#
_symmetry.space_group_name_H-M   'P 1'
#
loop_
_entity.id
_entity.type
_entity.pdbx_description
1 polymer ?
#
loop_
_entity_poly.entity_id
_entity_poly.type
_entity_poly.pdbx_seq_one_letter_code
_entity_poly.pdbx_strand_id
1 'polypeptide(L)' 'MVTVSAPNDKLQGFINFACSQLDCREIQPGGSCYEPNTLQNHASYTLDAYYRKNGVCNPDIGTPTITDPSYGNCRYP' A
#
# COMPACT_ATOMS: atom_id res chain seq x y z
N MET A 1 -15.80 -13.32 -0.06
CA MET A 1 -14.89 -12.24 -0.49
C MET A 1 -14.11 -11.85 0.74
N VAL A 2 -12.81 -12.19 0.81
CA VAL A 2 -12.01 -11.89 2.02
C VAL A 2 -11.67 -10.41 1.99
N THR A 3 -12.44 -9.59 2.69
CA THR A 3 -12.04 -8.20 2.96
C THR A 3 -10.95 -8.25 4.03
N VAL A 4 -9.69 -8.35 3.61
CA VAL A 4 -8.53 -8.18 4.50
C VAL A 4 -8.40 -6.68 4.80
N SER A 5 -9.37 -6.14 5.57
CA SER A 5 -9.27 -4.81 6.13
C SER A 5 -8.58 -4.96 7.48
N ALA A 6 -7.26 -4.78 7.49
CA ALA A 6 -6.54 -4.63 8.74
C ALA A 6 -7.06 -3.38 9.48
N PRO A 7 -7.04 -3.38 10.82
CA PRO A 7 -7.39 -2.21 11.62
C PRO A 7 -6.60 -0.97 11.17
N ASN A 8 -7.24 0.20 11.19
CA ASN A 8 -6.65 1.46 10.71
C ASN A 8 -5.31 1.79 11.40
N ASP A 9 -5.17 1.45 12.68
CA ASP A 9 -3.92 1.59 13.45
C ASP A 9 -2.79 0.73 12.88
N LYS A 10 -3.09 -0.53 12.51
CA LYS A 10 -2.11 -1.41 11.85
C LYS A 10 -1.74 -0.91 10.45
N LEU A 11 -2.74 -0.48 9.67
CA LEU A 11 -2.51 0.09 8.34
C LEU A 11 -1.61 1.31 8.41
N GLN A 12 -1.95 2.28 9.26
CA GLN A 12 -1.17 3.50 9.43
C GLN A 12 0.24 3.21 9.98
N GLY A 13 0.35 2.28 10.95
CA GLY A 13 1.63 1.86 11.48
C GLY A 13 2.53 1.24 10.41
N PHE A 14 1.98 0.39 9.56
CA PHE A 14 2.71 -0.20 8.44
C PHE A 14 3.09 0.85 7.38
N ILE A 15 2.17 1.75 7.00
CA ILE A 15 2.47 2.84 6.06
C ILE A 15 3.64 3.67 6.59
N ASN A 16 3.60 4.10 7.85
CA ASN A 16 4.67 4.91 8.45
C ASN A 16 6.01 4.15 8.47
N PHE A 17 5.99 2.87 8.83
CA PHE A 17 7.18 2.01 8.84
C PHE A 17 7.76 1.83 7.44
N ALA A 18 6.92 1.50 6.47
CA ALA A 18 7.34 1.27 5.10
C ALA A 18 7.86 2.58 4.48
N CYS A 19 7.16 3.71 4.65
CA CYS A 19 7.63 5.02 4.18
C CYS A 19 8.93 5.52 4.83
N SER A 20 9.34 4.96 5.98
CA SER A 20 10.68 5.24 6.54
C SER A 20 11.81 4.56 5.76
N GLN A 21 11.49 3.54 4.96
CA GLN A 21 12.44 2.73 4.21
C GLN A 21 12.29 2.86 2.70
N LEU A 22 11.13 3.32 2.20
CA LEU A 22 10.83 3.44 0.78
C LEU A 22 10.09 4.73 0.47
N ASP A 23 10.11 5.09 -0.81
CA ASP A 23 9.61 6.37 -1.27
C ASP A 23 8.10 6.35 -1.42
N CYS A 24 7.41 7.06 -0.54
CA CYS A 24 5.95 7.15 -0.51
C CYS A 24 5.39 8.39 -1.21
N ARG A 25 6.16 9.11 -2.03
CA ARG A 25 5.69 10.32 -2.72
C ARG A 25 4.39 10.11 -3.51
N GLU A 26 4.21 8.94 -4.10
CA GLU A 26 3.02 8.64 -4.91
C GLU A 26 1.72 8.54 -4.12
N ILE A 27 1.77 8.19 -2.82
CA ILE A 27 0.60 8.10 -1.94
C ILE A 27 0.43 9.32 -1.03
N GLN A 28 1.33 10.30 -1.12
CA GLN A 28 1.21 11.56 -0.38
C GLN A 28 0.34 12.57 -1.14
N PRO A 29 -0.18 13.62 -0.48
CA PRO A 29 -0.95 14.65 -1.15
C PRO A 29 -0.21 15.20 -2.38
N GLY A 30 -0.85 15.11 -3.55
CA GLY A 30 -0.26 15.49 -4.84
C GLY A 30 0.44 14.37 -5.62
N GLY A 31 0.53 13.16 -5.06
CA GLY A 31 1.02 11.96 -5.74
C GLY A 31 -0.03 11.31 -6.65
N SER A 32 0.41 10.47 -7.59
CA SER A 32 -0.48 9.84 -8.58
C SER A 32 -1.41 8.79 -7.98
N CYS A 33 -1.05 8.24 -6.83
CA CYS A 33 -1.76 7.21 -6.07
C CYS A 33 -2.38 7.72 -4.76
N TYR A 34 -2.51 9.04 -4.60
CA TYR A 34 -3.15 9.61 -3.43
C TYR A 34 -4.64 9.30 -3.36
N GLU A 35 -5.34 9.42 -4.50
CA GLU A 35 -6.78 9.15 -4.58
C GLU A 35 -7.05 7.72 -5.05
N PRO A 36 -8.01 6.98 -4.44
CA PRO A 36 -8.85 7.44 -3.34
C PRO A 36 -8.07 7.53 -2.02
N ASN A 37 -8.24 8.65 -1.32
CA ASN A 37 -7.55 8.95 -0.06
C ASN A 37 -8.08 8.08 1.10
N THR A 38 -7.72 6.79 1.06
CA THR A 38 -8.05 5.81 2.10
C THR A 38 -6.79 5.09 2.56
N LEU A 39 -6.77 4.71 3.84
CA LEU A 39 -5.66 3.94 4.40
C LEU A 39 -5.49 2.58 3.73
N GLN A 40 -6.58 1.94 3.27
CA GLN A 40 -6.46 0.67 2.54
C GLN A 40 -5.73 0.84 1.20
N ASN A 41 -6.03 1.90 0.45
CA ASN A 41 -5.38 2.15 -0.84
C ASN A 41 -3.90 2.50 -0.65
N HIS A 42 -3.59 3.39 0.29
CA HIS A 42 -2.21 3.74 0.60
C HIS A 42 -1.45 2.52 1.12
N ALA A 43 -2.01 1.75 2.03
CA ALA A 43 -1.37 0.54 2.54
C ALA A 43 -1.16 -0.52 1.45
N SER A 44 -2.12 -0.71 0.53
CA SER A 44 -1.98 -1.64 -0.59
C SER A 44 -0.80 -1.26 -1.48
N TYR A 45 -0.68 0.02 -1.84
CA TYR A 45 0.44 0.52 -2.63
C TYR A 45 1.77 0.33 -1.90
N THR A 46 1.80 0.68 -0.61
CA THR A 46 3.02 0.59 0.20
C THR A 46 3.43 -0.87 0.43
N LEU A 47 2.47 -1.79 0.54
CA LEU A 47 2.71 -3.23 0.65
C LEU A 47 3.35 -3.78 -0.62
N ASP A 48 2.86 -3.41 -1.80
CA ASP A 48 3.45 -3.85 -3.06
C ASP A 48 4.88 -3.32 -3.22
N ALA A 49 5.09 -2.03 -2.94
CA ALA A 49 6.41 -1.41 -2.93
C ALA A 49 7.38 -2.13 -1.98
N TYR A 50 6.92 -2.42 -0.77
CA TYR A 50 7.70 -3.11 0.25
C TYR A 50 8.00 -4.55 -0.14
N TYR A 51 7.03 -5.25 -0.73
CA TYR A 51 7.19 -6.61 -1.21
C TYR A 51 8.21 -6.68 -2.34
N ARG A 52 8.16 -5.77 -3.32
CA ARG A 52 9.15 -5.73 -4.41
C ARG A 52 10.56 -5.40 -3.94
N LYS A 53 10.68 -4.57 -2.89
CA LYS A 53 11.97 -4.20 -2.31
C LYS A 53 12.57 -5.29 -1.43
N ASN A 54 11.76 -5.93 -0.59
CA ASN A 54 12.25 -6.83 0.47
C ASN A 54 11.90 -8.31 0.26
N GLY A 55 11.02 -8.64 -0.70
CA GLY A 55 10.52 -9.99 -0.96
C GLY A 55 9.57 -10.54 0.10
N VAL A 56 9.16 -9.73 1.08
CA VAL A 56 8.34 -10.16 2.22
C VAL A 56 7.03 -9.37 2.24
N CYS A 57 5.90 -10.07 2.17
CA CYS A 57 4.57 -9.50 2.35
C CYS A 57 4.13 -9.70 3.80
N ASN A 58 3.60 -8.66 4.44
CA ASN A 58 3.06 -8.77 5.79
C ASN A 58 1.58 -9.25 5.73
N PRO A 59 1.27 -10.50 6.10
CA PRO A 59 -0.08 -11.06 6.00
C PRO A 59 -1.07 -10.40 6.96
N ASP A 60 -0.61 -9.70 8.00
CA ASP A 60 -1.46 -8.96 8.94
C ASP A 60 -2.00 -7.65 8.35
N ILE A 61 -1.39 -7.15 7.29
CA ILE A 61 -1.72 -5.87 6.64
C ILE A 61 -2.45 -6.12 5.33
N GLY A 62 -2.06 -7.16 4.59
CA GLY A 62 -2.68 -7.48 3.32
C GLY A 62 -2.15 -8.79 2.72
N THR A 63 -2.69 -9.13 1.57
CA THR A 63 -2.36 -10.36 0.84
C THR A 63 -1.89 -10.03 -0.57
N PRO A 64 -0.92 -10.77 -1.12
CA PRO A 64 -0.51 -10.58 -2.51
C PRO A 64 -1.68 -10.89 -3.44
N THR A 65 -1.84 -10.06 -4.47
CA THR A 65 -2.80 -10.26 -5.55
C THR A 65 -2.06 -10.57 -6.84
N ILE A 66 -2.61 -11.48 -7.66
CA ILE A 66 -2.11 -11.76 -9.01
C ILE A 66 -2.65 -10.77 -10.05
N THR A 67 -3.70 -10.03 -9.69
CA THR A 67 -4.29 -9.00 -10.54
C THR A 67 -3.63 -7.67 -10.20
N ASP A 68 -3.11 -6.98 -11.22
CA ASP A 68 -2.58 -5.63 -11.09
C ASP A 68 -3.66 -4.68 -10.52
N PRO A 69 -3.46 -4.14 -9.31
CA PRO A 69 -4.40 -3.23 -8.68
C PRO A 69 -4.25 -1.78 -9.17
N SER A 70 -3.39 -1.51 -10.17
CA SER A 70 -3.24 -0.19 -10.78
C SER A 70 -4.54 0.35 -11.36
N TYR A 71 -4.80 1.64 -11.18
CA TYR A 71 -6.01 2.31 -11.67
C TYR A 71 -5.70 3.74 -12.09
N GLY A 72 -6.32 4.20 -13.17
CA GLY A 72 -6.12 5.57 -13.68
C GLY A 72 -4.64 5.90 -13.88
N ASN A 73 -4.16 6.92 -13.18
CA ASN A 73 -2.76 7.35 -13.16
C ASN A 73 -1.93 6.68 -12.05
N CYS A 74 -2.57 5.99 -11.11
CA CYS A 74 -1.89 5.26 -10.07
C CYS A 74 -1.37 3.93 -10.63
N ARG A 75 -0.04 3.84 -10.76
CA ARG A 75 0.65 2.60 -11.13
C ARG A 75 1.29 2.02 -9.88
N TYR A 76 0.83 0.85 -9.47
CA TYR A 76 1.50 0.12 -8.42
C TYR A 76 2.90 -0.24 -8.93
N PRO A 77 3.91 -0.15 -8.05
CA PRO A 77 5.30 -0.37 -8.44
C PRO A 77 5.54 -1.78 -8.93
#